data_AF-A0A6C0BFZ4-F1
#
_entry.id   AF-A0A6C0BFZ4-F1
#
_cell.length_a   1.000
_cell.length_b   1.000
_cell.length_c   1.000
_cell.angle_alpha   90.00
_cell.angle_beta   90.00
_cell.angle_gamma   90.00
#
_symmetry.space_group_name_H-M   'P 1'
#
loop_
_entity.id
_entity.type
_entity.pdbx_description
1 polymer ?
#
loop_
_entity_poly.entity_id
_entity_poly.type
_entity_poly.pdbx_seq_one_letter_code
_entity_poly.pdbx_strand_id
1 'polypeptide(L)'
;MIFKHFTNNILKGFYKYKQMKEYIKPNALWLSCNDDWLKFATHILNRTYKYEYIFTIDETKIITINSYKDLYEFNNKYKSKSTLYINWKKVSKDYSGIYITNPRFKEAISGFLGTYFWYSGFDICSVAIWNKDAIKSISEPKIRF
;
A
#
# COMPACT_ATOMS: atom_id res chain seq x y z
N MET A 1 1.12 -13.72 -4.36
CA MET A 1 0.13 -13.30 -3.32
C MET A 1 -1.20 -12.89 -3.95
N ILE A 2 -2.31 -12.97 -3.20
CA ILE A 2 -3.67 -12.58 -3.68
C ILE A 2 -4.20 -11.43 -2.81
N PHE A 3 -4.73 -10.39 -3.45
CA PHE A 3 -5.30 -9.22 -2.77
C PHE A 3 -6.58 -8.75 -3.45
N LYS A 4 -7.35 -7.90 -2.76
CA LYS A 4 -8.62 -7.37 -3.27
C LYS A 4 -8.55 -5.87 -3.55
N HIS A 5 -9.26 -5.40 -4.55
CA HIS A 5 -9.49 -3.98 -4.80
C HIS A 5 -10.99 -3.69 -4.79
N PHE A 6 -11.37 -2.62 -4.10
CA PHE A 6 -12.77 -2.18 -4.00
C PHE A 6 -12.91 -0.79 -4.59
N THR A 7 -13.88 -0.60 -5.48
CA THR A 7 -14.10 0.67 -6.19
C THR A 7 -15.55 0.83 -6.62
N ASN A 8 -15.97 2.08 -6.83
CA ASN A 8 -17.29 2.42 -7.41
C ASN A 8 -17.27 2.55 -8.93
N ASN A 9 -16.09 2.50 -9.55
CA ASN A 9 -15.90 2.64 -10.98
C ASN A 9 -15.25 1.38 -11.57
N ILE A 10 -15.60 1.05 -12.82
CA ILE A 10 -14.90 0.02 -13.57
C ILE A 10 -13.44 0.42 -13.74
N LEU A 11 -12.51 -0.50 -13.48
CA LEU A 11 -11.07 -0.30 -13.69
C LEU A 11 -10.79 -0.23 -15.19
N LYS A 12 -10.40 0.96 -15.68
CA LYS A 12 -10.07 1.20 -17.10
C LYS A 12 -8.62 0.85 -17.47
N GLY A 13 -7.96 0.01 -16.66
CA GLY A 13 -6.56 -0.36 -16.80
C GLY A 13 -5.62 0.34 -15.80
N PHE A 14 -4.47 -0.28 -15.58
CA PHE A 14 -3.41 0.18 -14.67
C PHE A 14 -2.05 0.01 -15.37
N TYR A 15 -1.24 1.07 -15.39
CA TYR A 15 0.04 1.08 -16.10
C TYR A 15 1.20 1.37 -15.16
N LYS A 16 1.42 2.65 -14.84
CA LYS A 16 2.51 3.09 -13.96
C LYS A 16 2.18 4.44 -13.34
N TYR A 17 2.35 4.56 -12.02
CA TYR A 17 2.16 5.80 -11.28
C TYR A 17 3.49 6.54 -11.08
N LYS A 18 3.50 7.83 -11.39
CA LYS A 18 4.64 8.72 -11.11
C LYS A 18 4.76 8.93 -9.60
N GLN A 19 5.94 8.62 -9.06
CA GLN A 19 6.25 8.80 -7.64
C GLN A 19 6.83 10.18 -7.32
N MET A 20 6.55 10.64 -6.11
CA MET A 20 7.13 11.86 -5.54
C MET A 20 8.41 11.54 -4.75
N LYS A 21 9.27 12.55 -4.60
CA LYS A 21 10.53 12.42 -3.85
C LYS A 21 10.33 12.54 -2.33
N GLU A 22 9.30 13.24 -1.89
CA GLU A 22 9.06 13.51 -0.47
C GLU A 22 7.55 13.44 -0.25
N TYR A 23 7.08 12.28 0.20
CA TYR A 23 5.67 12.11 0.59
C TYR A 23 5.52 10.99 1.61
N ILE A 24 4.42 11.04 2.35
CA ILE A 24 4.07 10.05 3.38
C ILE A 24 3.74 8.71 2.71
N LYS A 25 2.92 8.73 1.65
CA LYS A 25 2.46 7.54 0.93
C LYS A 25 2.90 7.50 -0.54
N PRO A 26 3.04 6.32 -1.16
CA PRO A 26 3.26 6.25 -2.59
C PRO A 26 1.98 6.65 -3.35
N ASN A 27 2.14 7.13 -4.59
CA ASN A 27 1.03 7.22 -5.53
C ASN A 27 0.81 5.83 -6.16
N ALA A 28 -0.34 5.21 -5.94
CA ALA A 28 -0.49 3.79 -6.23
C ALA A 28 -1.94 3.35 -6.40
N LEU A 29 -2.11 2.18 -7.01
CA LEU A 29 -3.29 1.35 -6.84
C LEU A 29 -3.22 0.68 -5.47
N TRP A 30 -4.23 0.92 -4.65
CA TRP A 30 -4.31 0.36 -3.30
C TRP A 30 -5.16 -0.90 -3.31
N LEU A 31 -4.58 -1.98 -2.77
CA LEU A 31 -5.23 -3.26 -2.57
C LEU A 31 -5.32 -3.54 -1.06
N SER A 32 -6.41 -4.22 -0.72
CA SER A 32 -6.74 -4.68 0.62
C SER A 32 -6.13 -6.06 0.87
N CYS A 33 -5.61 -6.26 2.08
CA CYS A 33 -5.42 -7.60 2.62
C CYS A 33 -6.80 -8.17 2.93
N ASN A 34 -7.23 -9.19 2.19
CA ASN A 34 -8.57 -9.75 2.31
C ASN A 34 -9.63 -8.63 2.29
N ASP A 35 -10.55 -8.64 3.25
CA ASP A 35 -11.64 -7.67 3.39
C ASP A 35 -11.34 -6.56 4.41
N ASP A 36 -10.09 -6.38 4.84
CA ASP A 36 -9.75 -5.41 5.89
C ASP A 36 -10.11 -3.97 5.51
N TRP A 37 -9.78 -3.57 4.27
CA TRP A 37 -10.17 -2.25 3.77
C TRP A 37 -11.67 -2.08 3.67
N LEU A 38 -12.37 -3.09 3.19
CA LEU A 38 -13.82 -3.04 3.09
C LEU A 38 -14.45 -2.86 4.48
N LYS A 39 -14.03 -3.65 5.48
CA LYS A 39 -14.54 -3.55 6.85
C LYS A 39 -14.24 -2.17 7.43
N PHE A 40 -13.02 -1.68 7.27
CA PHE A 40 -12.63 -0.34 7.72
C PHE A 40 -13.46 0.74 7.03
N ALA A 41 -13.58 0.70 5.71
CA ALA A 41 -14.30 1.70 4.93
C ALA A 41 -15.80 1.70 5.22
N THR A 42 -16.44 0.54 5.37
CA THR A 42 -17.87 0.43 5.67
C THR A 42 -18.17 0.83 7.11
N HIS A 43 -17.42 0.34 8.10
CA HIS A 43 -17.75 0.58 9.51
C HIS A 43 -17.21 1.90 10.06
N ILE A 44 -16.03 2.33 9.61
CA ILE A 44 -15.37 3.54 10.13
C ILE A 44 -15.65 4.75 9.24
N LEU A 45 -15.64 4.57 7.91
CA LEU A 45 -15.80 5.68 6.96
C LEU A 45 -17.20 5.79 6.36
N ASN A 46 -18.11 4.86 6.69
CA ASN A 46 -19.44 4.74 6.09
C ASN A 46 -19.44 4.77 4.54
N ARG A 47 -18.49 4.03 3.94
CA ARG A 47 -18.32 3.92 2.48
C ARG A 47 -18.75 2.56 1.97
N THR A 48 -19.34 2.57 0.78
CA THR A 48 -19.70 1.37 0.02
C THR A 48 -18.97 1.34 -1.32
N TYR A 49 -18.82 0.13 -1.86
CA TYR A 49 -18.11 -0.14 -3.11
C TYR A 49 -18.93 -1.07 -4.00
N LYS A 50 -19.18 -0.65 -5.24
CA LYS A 50 -19.95 -1.41 -6.23
C LYS A 50 -19.20 -2.59 -6.84
N TYR A 51 -17.88 -2.50 -6.97
CA TYR A 51 -17.06 -3.49 -7.66
C TYR A 51 -15.95 -4.01 -6.75
N GLU A 52 -15.72 -5.32 -6.83
CA GLU A 52 -14.59 -6.02 -6.23
C GLU A 52 -13.79 -6.74 -7.32
N TYR A 53 -12.47 -6.60 -7.25
CA TYR A 53 -11.52 -7.27 -8.13
C TYR A 53 -10.52 -8.06 -7.30
N ILE A 54 -10.14 -9.23 -7.78
CA ILE A 54 -9.07 -10.04 -7.21
C ILE A 54 -7.81 -9.84 -8.04
N PHE A 55 -6.70 -9.52 -7.38
CA PHE A 55 -5.39 -9.32 -7.97
C PHE A 55 -4.44 -10.43 -7.53
N THR A 56 -3.79 -11.07 -8.50
CA THR A 56 -2.64 -11.93 -8.22
C THR A 56 -1.36 -11.14 -8.46
N ILE A 57 -0.53 -11.03 -7.43
CA ILE A 57 0.66 -10.18 -7.40
C ILE A 57 1.93 -11.03 -7.37
N ASP A 58 2.93 -10.61 -8.16
CA ASP A 58 4.30 -11.09 -8.12
C ASP A 58 5.03 -10.51 -6.91
N GLU A 59 5.21 -11.33 -5.88
CA GLU A 59 5.88 -10.94 -4.64
C GLU A 59 7.35 -10.57 -4.85
N THR A 60 8.01 -11.10 -5.88
CA THR A 60 9.42 -10.77 -6.16
C THR A 60 9.61 -9.31 -6.59
N LYS A 61 8.51 -8.63 -6.96
CA LYS A 61 8.50 -7.23 -7.38
C LYS A 61 8.03 -6.28 -6.26
N ILE A 62 7.67 -6.81 -5.09
CA ILE A 62 7.08 -6.05 -3.98
C ILE A 62 8.04 -6.07 -2.80
N ILE A 63 8.28 -4.90 -2.20
CA ILE A 63 8.94 -4.84 -0.89
C ILE A 63 7.91 -5.12 0.20
N THR A 64 8.16 -6.11 1.04
CA THR A 64 7.29 -6.46 2.16
C THR A 64 7.88 -5.93 3.46
N ILE A 65 7.06 -5.22 4.23
CA ILE A 65 7.38 -4.77 5.59
C ILE A 65 6.58 -5.64 6.56
N ASN A 66 7.22 -6.68 7.11
CA ASN A 66 6.58 -7.67 7.97
C ASN A 66 7.09 -7.64 9.42
N SER A 67 8.17 -6.91 9.67
CA SER A 67 8.73 -6.72 11.00
C SER A 67 9.19 -5.27 11.20
N TYR A 68 9.42 -4.89 12.45
CA TYR A 68 10.05 -3.61 12.77
C TYR A 68 11.46 -3.50 12.16
N LYS A 69 12.20 -4.62 12.04
CA LYS A 69 13.51 -4.64 11.39
C LYS A 69 13.39 -4.27 9.90
N ASP A 70 12.42 -4.84 9.19
CA ASP A 70 12.19 -4.51 7.77
C ASP A 70 11.85 -3.02 7.62
N LEU A 71 11.02 -2.49 8.52
CA LEU A 71 10.65 -1.07 8.55
C LEU A 71 11.88 -0.18 8.78
N TYR A 72 12.72 -0.52 9.75
CA TYR A 72 13.97 0.19 10.05
C TYR A 72 14.91 0.22 8.84
N GLU A 73 15.14 -0.95 8.22
CA GLU A 73 16.03 -1.08 7.05
C GLU A 73 15.46 -0.31 5.84
N PHE A 74 14.16 -0.45 5.57
CA PHE A 74 13.47 0.30 4.52
C PHE A 74 13.59 1.80 4.74
N ASN A 75 13.28 2.29 5.94
CA ASN A 75 13.36 3.70 6.28
C ASN A 75 14.79 4.23 6.10
N ASN A 76 15.80 3.51 6.58
CA ASN A 76 17.19 3.94 6.41
C ASN A 76 17.64 3.97 4.96
N LYS A 77 17.20 3.01 4.13
CA LYS A 77 17.55 2.97 2.71
C LYS A 77 16.86 4.07 1.91
N TYR A 78 15.61 4.41 2.24
CA TYR A 78 14.74 5.23 1.37
C TYR A 78 14.21 6.52 1.96
N LYS A 79 14.52 6.86 3.23
CA LYS A 79 14.15 8.17 3.79
C LYS A 79 14.64 9.31 2.89
N SER A 80 13.84 10.36 2.83
CA SER A 80 14.22 11.58 2.14
C SER A 80 15.24 12.38 2.99
N LYS A 81 15.54 13.62 2.57
CA LYS A 81 16.32 14.53 3.43
C LYS A 81 15.57 14.83 4.73
N SER A 82 14.25 14.95 4.65
CA SER A 82 13.38 14.94 5.82
C SER A 82 13.18 13.51 6.30
N THR A 83 13.41 13.27 7.59
CA THR A 83 13.17 11.97 8.24
C THR A 83 11.69 11.61 8.29
N LEU A 84 10.79 12.57 8.04
CA LEU A 84 9.33 12.37 8.05
C LEU A 84 8.80 11.72 6.78
N TYR A 85 9.56 11.75 5.67
CA TYR A 85 9.09 11.34 4.35
C TYR A 85 9.98 10.27 3.72
N ILE A 86 9.38 9.48 2.84
CA ILE A 86 10.07 8.51 2.00
C ILE A 86 10.29 9.07 0.60
N ASN A 87 11.44 8.73 0.04
CA ASN A 87 11.77 8.95 -1.36
C ASN A 87 11.19 7.84 -2.24
N TRP A 88 9.88 7.93 -2.49
CA TRP A 88 9.15 6.97 -3.34
C TRP A 88 9.70 6.93 -4.77
N LYS A 89 10.28 8.03 -5.28
CA LYS A 89 11.02 8.02 -6.56
C LYS A 89 12.25 7.10 -6.52
N LYS A 90 12.92 6.95 -5.38
CA LYS A 90 14.00 5.97 -5.20
C LYS A 90 13.44 4.56 -5.03
N VAL A 91 12.41 4.38 -4.19
CA VAL A 91 11.76 3.08 -3.97
C VAL A 91 11.25 2.47 -5.28
N SER A 92 10.63 3.27 -6.14
CA SER A 92 10.06 2.82 -7.42
C SER A 92 11.08 2.42 -8.49
N LYS A 93 12.37 2.63 -8.25
CA LYS A 93 13.44 2.06 -9.08
C LYS A 93 13.75 0.61 -8.71
N ASP A 94 13.60 0.29 -7.43
CA ASP A 94 13.99 -1.01 -6.87
C ASP A 94 12.78 -1.96 -6.82
N TYR A 95 11.57 -1.42 -6.64
CA TYR A 95 10.34 -2.20 -6.47
C TYR A 95 9.16 -1.62 -7.29
N SER A 96 8.15 -2.45 -7.52
CA SER A 96 6.90 -2.09 -8.22
C SER A 96 5.73 -1.84 -7.28
N GLY A 97 5.90 -2.11 -5.99
CA GLY A 97 4.94 -1.82 -4.94
C GLY A 97 5.51 -2.13 -3.55
N ILE A 98 4.72 -1.84 -2.53
CA ILE A 98 5.00 -2.13 -1.12
C ILE A 98 3.82 -2.88 -0.50
N TYR A 99 4.13 -3.86 0.35
CA TYR A 99 3.17 -4.59 1.16
C TYR A 99 3.44 -4.33 2.65
N ILE A 100 2.50 -3.66 3.31
CA ILE A 100 2.50 -3.46 4.76
C ILE A 100 1.62 -4.53 5.39
N THR A 101 2.23 -5.52 6.05
CA THR A 101 1.48 -6.62 6.67
C THR A 101 0.92 -6.22 8.03
N ASN A 102 1.66 -5.42 8.80
CA ASN A 102 1.29 -4.97 10.13
C ASN A 102 1.52 -3.45 10.32
N PRO A 103 0.49 -2.62 10.14
CA PRO A 103 0.58 -1.16 10.28
C PRO A 103 0.88 -0.66 11.70
N ARG A 104 0.82 -1.51 12.73
CA ARG A 104 0.82 -1.09 14.15
C ARG A 104 2.01 -1.63 14.95
N PHE A 105 3.22 -1.58 14.39
CA PHE A 105 4.43 -1.78 15.19
C PHE A 105 4.50 -0.70 16.27
N LYS A 106 4.40 -1.09 17.56
CA LYS A 106 4.34 -0.16 18.69
C LYS A 106 5.57 0.75 18.71
N GLU A 107 6.72 0.21 18.37
CA GLU A 107 8.02 0.87 18.27
C GLU A 107 8.06 1.95 17.16
N ALA A 108 7.26 1.78 16.11
CA ALA A 108 7.17 2.72 15.00
C ALA A 108 6.24 3.91 15.29
N ILE A 109 5.25 3.71 16.17
CA ILE A 109 4.16 4.66 16.45
C ILE A 109 4.21 5.27 17.85
N SER A 110 5.21 4.92 18.68
CA SER A 110 5.39 5.50 20.01
C SER A 110 5.95 6.94 19.93
N GLY A 111 5.40 7.85 20.74
CA GLY A 111 5.79 9.27 20.81
C GLY A 111 4.86 10.23 20.05
N PHE A 112 5.00 11.55 20.29
CA PHE A 112 4.06 12.58 19.81
C PHE A 112 3.95 12.68 18.27
N LEU A 113 4.97 12.24 17.52
CA LEU A 113 4.97 12.19 16.04
C LEU A 113 5.19 10.77 15.48
N GLY A 114 5.34 9.76 16.35
CA GLY A 114 5.83 8.42 15.98
C GLY A 114 7.29 8.42 15.51
N THR A 115 8.02 7.33 15.76
CA THR A 115 9.39 7.13 15.26
C THR A 115 9.48 7.23 13.72
N TYR A 116 8.42 6.81 13.03
CA TYR A 116 8.32 6.87 11.56
C TYR A 116 7.00 7.50 11.12
N PHE A 117 6.96 8.83 11.00
CA PHE A 117 5.75 9.58 10.64
C PHE A 117 5.11 9.14 9.32
N TRP A 118 5.89 8.75 8.31
CA TRP A 118 5.30 8.25 7.06
C TRP A 118 4.54 6.93 7.26
N TYR A 119 5.00 6.09 8.21
CA TYR A 119 4.46 4.77 8.49
C TYR A 119 3.12 4.85 9.22
N SER A 120 2.94 5.85 10.09
CA SER A 120 1.66 6.07 10.78
C SER A 120 0.52 6.42 9.83
N GLY A 121 0.83 6.77 8.57
CA GLY A 121 -0.19 6.92 7.54
C GLY A 121 -0.89 5.61 7.16
N PHE A 122 -0.32 4.43 7.44
CA PHE A 122 -0.95 3.15 7.11
C PHE A 122 -1.82 2.69 8.28
N ASP A 123 -3.15 2.69 8.11
CA ASP A 123 -4.09 2.36 9.21
C ASP A 123 -4.33 0.86 9.38
N ILE A 124 -4.29 0.14 8.25
CA ILE A 124 -4.61 -1.28 8.12
C ILE A 124 -3.60 -1.97 7.19
N CYS A 125 -3.62 -3.30 7.19
CA CYS A 125 -2.87 -4.11 6.24
C CYS A 125 -3.22 -3.68 4.80
N SER A 126 -2.21 -3.35 4.01
CA SER A 126 -2.41 -2.77 2.68
C SER A 126 -1.25 -3.04 1.73
N VAL A 127 -1.58 -3.14 0.45
CA VAL A 127 -0.61 -3.22 -0.64
C VAL A 127 -0.79 -2.02 -1.54
N ALA A 128 0.29 -1.31 -1.82
CA ALA A 128 0.30 -0.20 -2.76
C ALA A 128 1.16 -0.59 -3.96
N ILE A 129 0.55 -0.67 -5.14
CA ILE A 129 1.24 -1.01 -6.39
C ILE A 129 1.31 0.21 -7.27
N TRP A 130 2.52 0.58 -7.71
CA TRP A 130 2.73 1.71 -8.60
C TRP A 130 3.23 1.32 -10.00
N ASN A 131 3.51 0.05 -10.25
CA ASN A 131 3.89 -0.44 -11.57
C ASN A 131 3.19 -1.77 -11.91
N LYS A 132 2.59 -1.87 -13.13
CA LYS A 132 1.85 -3.05 -13.61
C LYS A 132 2.65 -4.32 -13.68
N ASP A 133 3.97 -4.22 -13.75
CA ASP A 133 4.86 -5.38 -13.82
C ASP A 133 4.77 -6.28 -12.57
N ALA A 134 4.21 -5.78 -11.45
CA ALA A 134 3.92 -6.60 -10.28
C ALA A 134 2.60 -7.39 -10.37
N ILE A 135 1.74 -7.13 -11.35
CA ILE A 135 0.43 -7.77 -11.47
C ILE A 135 0.53 -8.95 -12.43
N LYS A 136 0.31 -10.16 -11.92
CA LYS A 136 0.24 -11.38 -12.71
C LYS A 136 -1.13 -11.54 -13.38
N SER A 137 -2.21 -11.22 -12.66
CA SER A 137 -3.57 -11.27 -13.20
C SER A 137 -4.54 -10.42 -12.39
N ILE A 138 -5.67 -10.07 -13.03
CA ILE A 138 -6.81 -9.38 -12.45
C ILE A 138 -8.06 -10.18 -12.83
N SER A 139 -8.96 -10.44 -11.88
CA SER A 139 -10.26 -11.07 -12.17
C SER A 139 -11.21 -10.11 -12.89
N GLU A 140 -12.24 -10.67 -13.52
CA GLU A 140 -13.45 -9.90 -13.85
C GLU A 140 -14.05 -9.27 -12.58
N PRO A 141 -14.71 -8.11 -12.68
CA PRO A 141 -15.31 -7.45 -11.53
C PRO A 141 -16.50 -8.25 -10.99
N LYS A 142 -16.48 -8.53 -9.69
CA LYS A 142 -17.66 -8.96 -8.96
C LYS A 142 -18.49 -7.72 -8.58
N ILE A 143 -19.75 -7.69 -8.98
CA ILE A 143 -20.70 -6.65 -8.57
C ILE A 143 -21.14 -6.93 -7.13
N ARG A 144 -21.16 -5.87 -6.32
CA ARG A 144 -21.61 -5.87 -4.92
C ARG A 144 -22.85 -4.99 -4.82
N PHE A 145 -23.84 -5.47 -4.08
CA PHE A 145 -25.10 -4.80 -3.78
C PHE A 145 -25.09 -4.34 -2.32
#